data_AF-A0A2V2FJP3-F1
#
_entry.id   AF-A0A2V2FJP3-F1
#
_cell.length_a   1.000
_cell.length_b   1.000
_cell.length_c   1.000
_cell.angle_alpha   90.00
_cell.angle_beta   90.00
_cell.angle_gamma   90.00
#
_symmetry.space_group_name_H-M   'P 1'
#
loop_
_entity.id
_entity.type
_entity.pdbx_description
1 polymer ?
#
loop_
_entity_poly.entity_id
_entity_poly.type
_entity_poly.pdbx_seq_one_letter_code
_entity_poly.pdbx_strand_id
1 'polypeptide(L)'
;MKKFDVTITETLKLTVSVEASSKEEAQQMVSDQWHAGDHILDADNFVEVEFESNDGREISAERAPDDTIEVLMVEPGQYPRVERIGSDLASLQKAVDGYIEAIYPYDDPVALICGEEAKLEGKPLNRALRDGDGDIYDIVAGKFFLCGLGDGNFASLPKELQQKYEEKFRQPEAFLKMGSKIMAIPTEPAKAAGKGKTAPVTER
;
A
#
# COMPACT_ATOMS: atom_id res chain seq x y z
N MET A 1 -4.67 17.19 -5.93
CA MET A 1 -6.01 17.32 -5.29
C MET A 1 -5.83 18.21 -4.05
N LYS A 2 -6.89 18.63 -3.35
CA LYS A 2 -6.74 19.32 -2.06
C LYS A 2 -7.41 18.49 -0.96
N LYS A 3 -6.76 18.39 0.20
CA LYS A 3 -7.38 17.81 1.40
C LYS A 3 -7.90 18.95 2.25
N PHE A 4 -9.16 18.84 2.68
CA PHE A 4 -9.81 19.79 3.57
C PHE A 4 -10.04 19.09 4.90
N ASP A 5 -9.76 19.81 5.98
CA ASP A 5 -10.23 19.41 7.30
C ASP A 5 -11.49 20.26 7.57
N VAL A 6 -12.59 19.60 7.90
CA VAL A 6 -13.90 20.24 8.17
C VAL A 6 -14.27 19.93 9.62
N THR A 7 -14.41 20.97 10.42
CA THR A 7 -14.88 20.90 11.80
C THR A 7 -16.39 21.14 11.81
N ILE A 8 -17.11 20.30 12.55
CA ILE A 8 -18.54 20.46 12.81
C ILE A 8 -18.67 20.76 14.30
N THR A 9 -19.26 21.91 14.63
CA THR A 9 -19.53 22.33 16.01
C THR A 9 -21.04 22.35 16.22
N GLU A 10 -21.56 21.50 17.11
CA GLU A 10 -22.97 21.50 17.51
C GLU A 10 -23.13 22.25 18.84
N THR A 11 -24.11 23.15 18.90
CA THR A 11 -24.48 23.87 20.12
C THR A 11 -25.78 23.32 20.68
N LEU A 12 -25.71 22.75 21.88
CA LEU A 12 -26.87 22.27 22.63
C LEU A 12 -27.26 23.28 23.72
N LYS A 13 -28.55 23.45 23.96
CA LYS A 13 -29.09 24.33 25.01
C LYS A 13 -30.24 23.68 25.76
N LEU A 14 -30.12 23.63 27.08
CA LEU A 14 -31.17 23.22 28.00
C LEU A 14 -31.48 24.38 28.96
N THR A 15 -32.76 24.66 29.17
CA THR A 15 -33.21 25.68 30.13
C THR A 15 -33.84 24.98 31.32
N VAL A 16 -33.28 25.19 32.51
CA VAL A 16 -33.72 24.57 33.76
C VAL A 16 -34.28 25.65 34.68
N SER A 17 -35.47 25.39 35.26
CA SER A 17 -36.09 26.27 36.25
C SER A 17 -35.81 25.73 37.66
N VAL A 18 -35.18 26.54 38.52
CA VAL A 18 -34.88 26.21 39.91
C VAL A 18 -35.33 27.32 40.85
N GLU A 19 -35.65 26.97 42.09
CA GLU A 19 -35.91 27.95 43.16
C GLU A 19 -34.61 28.19 43.93
N ALA A 20 -34.19 29.46 44.03
CA ALA A 20 -32.97 29.87 44.71
C ALA A 20 -33.17 31.22 45.37
N SER A 21 -32.37 31.53 46.39
CA SER A 21 -32.40 32.83 47.06
C SER A 21 -31.64 33.92 46.29
N SER A 22 -30.81 33.53 45.31
CA SER A 22 -30.06 34.44 44.43
C SER A 22 -29.79 33.84 43.05
N LYS A 23 -29.41 34.68 42.10
CA LYS A 23 -29.04 34.25 40.73
C LYS A 23 -27.78 33.39 40.75
N GLU A 24 -26.80 33.77 41.55
CA GLU A 24 -25.52 33.08 41.68
C GLU A 24 -25.73 31.67 42.25
N GLU A 25 -26.58 31.54 43.28
CA GLU A 25 -26.96 30.24 43.83
C GLU A 25 -27.69 29.38 42.79
N ALA A 26 -28.63 29.95 42.03
CA ALA A 26 -29.33 29.24 40.95
C ALA A 26 -28.35 28.69 39.89
N GLN A 27 -27.36 29.49 39.47
CA GLN A 27 -26.35 29.08 38.49
C GLN A 27 -25.43 27.99 39.05
N GLN A 28 -25.00 28.11 40.31
CA GLN A 28 -24.14 27.11 40.94
C GLN A 28 -24.87 25.77 41.09
N MET A 29 -26.13 25.78 41.54
CA MET A 29 -26.93 24.56 41.68
C MET A 29 -27.07 23.80 40.35
N VAL A 30 -27.41 24.51 39.26
CA VAL A 30 -27.55 23.88 37.93
C VAL A 30 -26.18 23.40 37.41
N SER A 31 -25.10 24.15 37.67
CA SER A 31 -23.73 23.73 37.32
C SER A 31 -23.34 22.43 38.03
N ASP A 32 -23.61 22.32 39.33
CA ASP A 32 -23.30 21.13 40.13
C ASP A 32 -24.11 19.91 39.66
N GLN A 33 -25.41 20.09 39.38
CA GLN A 33 -26.29 19.05 38.82
C GLN A 33 -25.82 18.58 37.44
N TRP A 34 -25.36 19.49 36.59
CA TRP A 34 -24.79 19.12 35.29
C TRP A 34 -23.50 18.30 35.45
N HIS A 35 -22.59 18.70 36.35
CA HIS A 35 -21.38 17.93 36.64
C HIS A 35 -21.64 16.57 37.29
N ALA A 36 -22.74 16.43 38.03
CA ALA A 36 -23.21 15.17 38.60
C ALA A 36 -23.91 14.25 37.59
N GLY A 37 -24.26 14.77 36.40
CA GLY A 37 -24.97 14.04 35.35
C GLY A 37 -26.50 14.03 35.49
N ASP A 38 -27.07 14.88 36.34
CA ASP A 38 -28.54 15.01 36.51
C ASP A 38 -29.17 15.75 35.32
N HIS A 39 -28.41 16.64 34.65
CA HIS A 39 -28.81 17.31 33.41
C HIS A 39 -27.89 16.87 32.27
N ILE A 40 -28.40 16.02 31.39
CA ILE A 40 -27.67 15.56 30.20
C ILE A 40 -28.32 16.21 28.98
N LEU A 41 -27.52 16.90 28.18
CA LEU A 41 -27.99 17.46 26.91
C LEU A 41 -27.82 16.42 25.82
N ASP A 42 -28.88 16.19 25.05
CA ASP A 42 -28.91 15.24 23.95
C ASP A 42 -29.40 15.90 22.65
N ALA A 43 -29.75 15.07 21.66
CA ALA A 43 -30.20 15.51 20.35
C ALA A 43 -31.45 16.41 20.40
N ASP A 44 -32.31 16.29 21.41
CA ASP A 44 -33.50 17.13 21.55
C ASP A 44 -33.15 18.55 22.05
N ASN A 45 -31.93 18.77 22.55
CA ASN A 45 -31.43 20.08 22.98
C ASN A 45 -30.67 20.84 21.89
N PHE A 46 -30.66 20.34 20.66
CA PHE A 46 -29.96 20.96 19.54
C PHE A 46 -30.53 22.34 19.18
N VAL A 47 -29.65 23.33 19.02
CA VAL A 47 -30.03 24.70 18.63
C VAL A 47 -29.38 25.11 17.31
N GLU A 48 -28.10 24.82 17.13
CA GLU A 48 -27.32 25.32 16.01
C GLU A 48 -26.15 24.40 15.66
N VAL A 49 -25.74 24.42 14.39
CA VAL A 49 -24.54 23.75 13.88
C VAL A 49 -23.71 24.73 13.05
N GLU A 50 -22.42 24.77 13.31
CA GLU A 50 -21.44 25.55 12.57
C GLU A 50 -20.47 24.62 11.84
N PHE A 51 -20.17 24.96 10.59
CA PHE A 51 -19.20 24.24 9.75
C PHE A 51 -18.04 25.16 9.43
N GLU A 52 -16.84 24.78 9.86
CA GLU A 52 -15.62 25.51 9.55
C GLU A 52 -14.67 24.60 8.77
N SER A 53 -14.08 25.14 7.70
CA SER A 53 -13.08 24.42 6.91
C SER A 53 -11.81 25.22 6.79
N ASN A 54 -10.66 24.55 6.74
CA ASN A 54 -9.42 25.22 6.37
C ASN A 54 -9.38 25.57 4.87
N ASP A 55 -8.38 26.37 4.45
CA ASP A 55 -8.19 26.82 3.06
C ASP A 55 -7.82 25.70 2.06
N GLY A 56 -7.83 24.44 2.51
CA GLY A 56 -7.44 23.28 1.74
C GLY A 56 -5.93 23.21 1.55
N ARG A 57 -5.30 22.16 2.09
CA ARG A 57 -3.89 21.89 1.81
C ARG A 57 -3.74 21.22 0.46
N GLU A 58 -2.81 21.72 -0.37
CA GLU A 58 -2.44 21.01 -1.59
C GLU A 58 -1.91 19.63 -1.24
N ILE A 59 -2.56 18.62 -1.80
CA ILE A 59 -1.96 17.29 -1.91
C ILE A 59 -1.47 17.19 -3.35
N SER A 60 -0.15 17.34 -3.51
CA SER A 60 0.54 16.92 -4.72
C SER A 60 0.18 15.46 -4.97
N ALA A 61 0.08 15.05 -6.23
CA ALA A 61 0.00 13.64 -6.60
C ALA A 61 1.32 12.88 -6.32
N GLU A 62 2.14 13.40 -5.42
CA GLU A 62 3.30 12.75 -4.83
C GLU A 62 2.87 12.32 -3.43
N ARG A 63 2.59 11.03 -3.31
CA ARG A 63 2.25 10.37 -2.03
C ARG A 63 3.19 10.86 -0.94
N ALA A 64 2.65 11.12 0.25
CA ALA A 64 3.44 11.43 1.43
C ALA A 64 4.57 10.39 1.58
N PRO A 65 5.77 10.76 2.06
CA PRO A 65 6.89 9.84 2.24
C PRO A 65 6.53 8.54 2.99
N ASP A 66 5.54 8.61 3.89
CA ASP A 66 5.03 7.48 4.69
C ASP A 66 4.11 6.49 3.94
N ASP A 67 3.62 6.83 2.75
CA ASP A 67 2.74 5.96 1.95
C ASP A 67 3.50 5.24 0.81
N THR A 68 4.83 5.27 0.84
CA THR A 68 5.67 4.62 -0.17
C THR A 68 6.69 3.69 0.47
N ILE A 69 6.95 2.58 -0.21
CA ILE A 69 7.98 1.60 0.17
C ILE A 69 8.99 1.44 -0.96
N GLU A 70 10.26 1.31 -0.59
CA GLU A 70 11.32 0.93 -1.52
C GLU A 70 11.37 -0.59 -1.62
N VAL A 71 11.16 -1.12 -2.81
CA VAL A 71 11.11 -2.55 -3.09
C VAL A 71 12.17 -2.92 -4.12
N LEU A 72 12.56 -4.19 -4.15
CA LEU A 72 13.36 -4.71 -5.26
C LEU A 72 12.43 -5.28 -6.34
N MET A 73 12.23 -4.52 -7.42
CA MET A 73 11.41 -4.92 -8.56
C MET A 73 12.19 -5.87 -9.47
N VAL A 74 11.56 -6.99 -9.85
CA VAL A 74 12.13 -8.00 -10.75
C VAL A 74 11.16 -8.28 -11.89
N GLU A 75 11.53 -7.87 -13.10
CA GLU A 75 10.74 -8.13 -14.31
C GLU A 75 11.30 -9.29 -15.12
N PRO A 76 10.44 -10.03 -15.87
CA PRO A 76 10.90 -11.10 -16.74
C PRO A 76 11.96 -10.63 -17.72
N GLY A 77 13.07 -11.34 -17.80
CA GLY A 77 14.15 -11.01 -18.73
C GLY A 77 14.94 -9.73 -18.39
N GLN A 78 14.71 -9.10 -17.23
CA GLN A 78 15.40 -7.87 -16.84
C GLN A 78 16.24 -8.06 -15.57
N TYR A 79 17.21 -7.16 -15.38
CA TYR A 79 17.92 -7.01 -14.13
C TYR A 79 16.99 -6.46 -13.04
N PRO A 80 17.18 -6.87 -11.77
CA PRO A 80 16.43 -6.32 -10.66
C PRO A 80 16.80 -4.84 -10.48
N ARG A 81 15.85 -4.03 -10.00
CA ARG A 81 16.06 -2.62 -9.69
C ARG A 81 15.32 -2.21 -8.44
N VAL A 82 15.90 -1.34 -7.64
CA VAL A 82 15.17 -0.66 -6.57
C VAL A 82 14.13 0.27 -7.19
N GLU A 83 12.89 0.15 -6.75
CA GLU A 83 11.79 0.97 -7.19
C GLU A 83 10.96 1.43 -5.99
N ARG A 84 10.50 2.68 -6.02
CA ARG A 84 9.62 3.23 -4.99
C ARG A 84 8.17 3.11 -5.45
N ILE A 85 7.37 2.34 -4.71
CA ILE A 85 5.95 2.11 -5.00
C ILE A 85 5.09 2.56 -3.82
N GLY A 86 3.77 2.70 -4.03
CA GLY A 86 2.87 2.94 -2.90
C GLY A 86 2.72 1.71 -2.01
N SER A 87 2.51 1.90 -0.72
CA SER A 87 2.30 0.83 0.26
C SER A 87 0.86 0.30 0.29
N ASP A 88 -0.09 1.01 -0.33
CA ASP A 88 -1.50 0.61 -0.40
C ASP A 88 -1.73 -0.58 -1.37
N LEU A 89 -2.76 -1.39 -1.09
CA LEU A 89 -3.08 -2.60 -1.87
C LEU A 89 -3.21 -2.31 -3.38
N ALA A 90 -3.84 -1.20 -3.77
CA ALA A 90 -4.02 -0.87 -5.19
C ALA A 90 -2.67 -0.61 -5.89
N SER A 91 -1.70 -0.03 -5.19
CA SER A 91 -0.33 0.11 -5.69
C SER A 91 0.38 -1.21 -5.85
N LEU A 92 0.27 -2.11 -4.86
CA LEU A 92 0.91 -3.43 -4.92
C LEU A 92 0.34 -4.26 -6.07
N GLN A 93 -0.99 -4.24 -6.24
CA GLN A 93 -1.69 -4.89 -7.36
C GLN A 93 -1.28 -4.32 -8.71
N LYS A 94 -1.17 -2.99 -8.82
CA LYS A 94 -0.67 -2.32 -10.02
C LYS A 94 0.77 -2.72 -10.34
N ALA A 95 1.62 -2.93 -9.33
CA ALA A 95 3.03 -3.28 -9.51
C ALA A 95 3.21 -4.69 -10.10
N VAL A 96 2.31 -5.64 -9.81
CA VAL A 96 2.34 -7.02 -10.35
C VAL A 96 1.35 -7.27 -11.50
N ASP A 97 0.68 -6.21 -11.97
CA ASP A 97 -0.34 -6.25 -13.00
C ASP A 97 -1.52 -7.21 -12.66
N GLY A 98 -1.99 -7.26 -11.39
CA GLY A 98 -3.07 -8.17 -10.97
C GLY A 98 -3.29 -8.28 -9.46
N TYR A 99 -4.09 -9.26 -9.01
CA TYR A 99 -4.20 -9.62 -7.59
C TYR A 99 -2.86 -10.11 -7.06
N ILE A 100 -2.53 -9.74 -5.83
CA ILE A 100 -1.25 -10.07 -5.21
C ILE A 100 -1.33 -11.40 -4.47
N GLU A 101 -0.25 -12.15 -4.53
CA GLU A 101 0.07 -13.25 -3.64
C GLU A 101 1.38 -12.91 -2.92
N ALA A 102 1.40 -13.09 -1.60
CA ALA A 102 2.60 -12.91 -0.78
C ALA A 102 3.14 -14.29 -0.38
N ILE A 103 4.39 -14.57 -0.77
CA ILE A 103 5.07 -15.81 -0.40
C ILE A 103 6.36 -15.52 0.38
N TYR A 104 6.77 -16.47 1.20
CA TYR A 104 7.89 -16.34 2.14
C TYR A 104 8.93 -17.45 1.92
N PRO A 105 9.65 -17.44 0.78
CA PRO A 105 10.55 -18.52 0.39
C PRO A 105 11.92 -18.48 1.11
N TYR A 106 12.15 -17.50 2.00
CA TYR A 106 13.44 -17.25 2.64
C TYR A 106 13.29 -17.01 4.15
N ASP A 107 14.34 -17.30 4.92
CA ASP A 107 14.38 -17.06 6.38
C ASP A 107 14.52 -15.58 6.75
N ASP A 108 14.94 -14.72 5.81
CA ASP A 108 15.01 -13.28 6.05
C ASP A 108 13.60 -12.69 6.24
N PRO A 109 13.45 -11.55 6.96
CA PRO A 109 12.16 -10.87 7.14
C PRO A 109 11.71 -10.14 5.85
N VAL A 110 11.43 -10.91 4.80
CA VAL A 110 11.11 -10.45 3.45
C VAL A 110 9.90 -11.21 2.90
N ALA A 111 9.02 -10.48 2.23
CA ALA A 111 8.00 -11.08 1.37
C ALA A 111 8.41 -10.94 -0.10
N LEU A 112 8.14 -11.98 -0.89
CA LEU A 112 8.08 -11.89 -2.34
C LEU A 112 6.61 -11.72 -2.73
N ILE A 113 6.29 -10.60 -3.37
CA ILE A 113 4.95 -10.29 -3.85
C ILE A 113 4.88 -10.51 -5.35
N CYS A 114 4.01 -11.41 -5.80
CA CYS A 114 3.78 -11.73 -7.20
C CYS A 114 2.29 -11.71 -7.56
N GLY A 115 1.98 -11.85 -8.85
CA GLY A 115 0.60 -11.96 -9.30
C GLY A 115 0.02 -13.36 -9.05
N GLU A 116 -1.07 -13.45 -8.29
CA GLU A 116 -1.76 -14.70 -7.92
C GLU A 116 -2.15 -15.53 -9.17
N GLU A 117 -2.76 -14.87 -10.15
CA GLU A 117 -3.26 -15.50 -11.37
C GLU A 117 -2.22 -15.49 -12.52
N ALA A 118 -0.99 -15.02 -12.28
CA ALA A 118 -0.03 -14.71 -13.34
C ALA A 118 0.30 -15.93 -14.24
N LYS A 119 0.38 -17.13 -13.64
CA LYS A 119 0.60 -18.39 -14.38
C LYS A 119 -0.61 -18.77 -15.23
N LEU A 120 -1.81 -18.60 -14.68
CA LEU A 120 -3.09 -18.91 -15.35
C LEU A 120 -3.38 -17.94 -16.51
N GLU A 121 -2.97 -16.68 -16.35
CA GLU A 121 -3.00 -15.65 -17.39
C GLU A 121 -1.93 -15.85 -18.49
N GLY A 122 -1.00 -16.80 -18.32
CA GLY A 122 0.08 -17.05 -19.27
C GLY A 122 1.16 -15.95 -19.30
N LYS A 123 1.35 -15.22 -18.20
CA LYS A 123 2.44 -14.23 -18.09
C LYS A 123 3.81 -14.92 -18.24
N PRO A 124 4.83 -14.21 -18.76
CA PRO A 124 6.17 -14.80 -18.92
C PRO A 124 6.75 -15.27 -17.59
N LEU A 125 7.39 -16.44 -17.58
CA LEU A 125 8.16 -16.93 -16.44
C LEU A 125 9.35 -16.00 -16.13
N ASN A 126 9.67 -15.81 -14.86
CA ASN A 126 10.58 -14.77 -14.40
C ASN A 126 11.81 -15.32 -13.67
N ARG A 127 11.61 -15.95 -12.50
CA ARG A 127 12.68 -16.54 -11.67
C ARG A 127 12.21 -17.82 -10.99
N ALA A 128 13.08 -18.82 -10.91
CA ALA A 128 12.90 -20.03 -10.13
C ALA A 128 12.99 -19.73 -8.63
N LEU A 129 12.13 -20.39 -7.86
CA LEU A 129 12.29 -20.57 -6.43
C LEU A 129 12.84 -21.97 -6.18
N ARG A 130 13.83 -22.04 -5.29
CA ARG A 130 14.62 -23.25 -5.04
C ARG A 130 14.55 -23.61 -3.58
N ASP A 131 14.49 -24.90 -3.29
CA ASP A 131 14.54 -25.42 -1.92
C ASP A 131 15.98 -25.43 -1.37
N GLY A 132 16.17 -26.02 -0.19
CA GLY A 132 17.47 -26.11 0.47
C GLY A 132 18.49 -26.96 -0.28
N ASP A 133 18.04 -27.89 -1.13
CA ASP A 133 18.89 -28.74 -1.97
C ASP A 133 19.22 -28.07 -3.32
N GLY A 134 18.59 -26.93 -3.62
CA GLY A 134 18.76 -26.17 -4.85
C GLY A 134 17.83 -26.57 -5.99
N ASP A 135 16.92 -27.53 -5.73
CA ASP A 135 15.94 -28.01 -6.69
C ASP A 135 14.81 -26.99 -6.85
N ILE A 136 14.33 -26.84 -8.09
CA ILE A 136 13.25 -25.90 -8.42
C ILE A 136 11.93 -26.50 -7.94
N TYR A 137 11.29 -25.86 -6.97
CA TYR A 137 9.95 -26.26 -6.50
C TYR A 137 8.85 -25.38 -7.11
N ASP A 138 9.17 -24.14 -7.49
CA ASP A 138 8.24 -23.25 -8.17
C ASP A 138 8.94 -22.23 -9.09
N ILE A 139 8.19 -21.60 -9.99
CA ILE A 139 8.67 -20.55 -10.90
C ILE A 139 7.68 -19.38 -10.88
N VAL A 140 8.16 -18.19 -10.52
CA VAL A 140 7.32 -16.99 -10.51
C VAL A 140 7.02 -16.57 -11.96
N ALA A 141 5.77 -16.22 -12.25
CA ALA A 141 5.33 -15.68 -13.54
C ALA A 141 4.99 -14.19 -13.42
N GLY A 142 5.27 -13.41 -14.47
CA GLY A 142 5.07 -11.96 -14.48
C GLY A 142 6.07 -11.19 -13.63
N LYS A 143 5.79 -9.91 -13.38
CA LYS A 143 6.58 -9.08 -12.47
C LYS A 143 6.37 -9.53 -11.03
N PHE A 144 7.41 -9.43 -10.23
CA PHE A 144 7.31 -9.57 -8.79
C PHE A 144 8.25 -8.56 -8.12
N PHE A 145 8.06 -8.34 -6.83
CA PHE A 145 9.00 -7.53 -6.07
C PHE A 145 9.23 -8.12 -4.68
N LEU A 146 10.37 -7.76 -4.09
CA LEU A 146 10.66 -8.05 -2.68
C LEU A 146 10.48 -6.81 -1.83
N CYS A 147 9.78 -6.94 -0.72
CA CYS A 147 9.62 -5.91 0.30
C CYS A 147 9.99 -6.46 1.69
N GLY A 148 10.33 -5.56 2.62
CA GLY A 148 10.58 -5.93 4.00
C GLY A 148 9.28 -6.22 4.76
N LEU A 149 9.41 -6.95 5.86
CA LEU A 149 8.30 -7.18 6.80
C LEU A 149 8.41 -6.22 7.99
N GLY A 150 7.38 -5.40 8.20
CA GLY A 150 7.21 -4.60 9.41
C GLY A 150 6.20 -5.23 10.38
N ASP A 151 5.75 -4.46 11.36
CA ASP A 151 4.71 -4.89 12.31
C ASP A 151 3.33 -4.94 11.64
N GLY A 152 3.03 -6.09 11.03
CA GLY A 152 1.74 -6.38 10.40
C GLY A 152 1.53 -5.76 9.01
N ASN A 153 2.53 -5.08 8.46
CA ASN A 153 2.47 -4.42 7.15
C ASN A 153 3.74 -4.68 6.31
N PHE A 154 3.64 -4.49 5.00
CA PHE A 154 4.81 -4.45 4.11
C PHE A 154 5.59 -3.16 4.31
N ALA A 155 6.91 -3.27 4.36
CA ALA A 155 7.83 -2.16 4.61
C ALA A 155 8.87 -2.05 3.48
N SER A 156 9.61 -0.94 3.49
CA SER A 156 10.77 -0.80 2.61
C SER A 156 11.78 -1.91 2.87
N LEU A 157 12.33 -2.49 1.80
CA LEU A 157 13.38 -3.49 1.88
C LEU A 157 14.66 -2.83 2.43
N PRO A 158 15.23 -3.30 3.56
CA PRO A 158 16.48 -2.75 4.08
C PRO A 158 17.62 -2.82 3.06
N LYS A 159 18.53 -1.83 3.05
CA LYS A 159 19.64 -1.75 2.08
C LYS A 159 20.49 -3.01 1.99
N GLU A 160 20.74 -3.66 3.12
CA GLU A 160 21.50 -4.92 3.19
C GLU A 160 20.81 -6.05 2.43
N LEU A 161 19.48 -6.15 2.58
CA LEU A 161 18.67 -7.13 1.88
C LEU A 161 18.46 -6.76 0.41
N GLN A 162 18.37 -5.47 0.08
CA GLN A 162 18.37 -5.02 -1.33
C GLN A 162 19.60 -5.57 -2.06
N GLN A 163 20.81 -5.39 -1.52
CA GLN A 163 22.06 -5.88 -2.13
C GLN A 163 22.07 -7.40 -2.25
N LYS A 164 21.73 -8.12 -1.18
CA LYS A 164 21.66 -9.59 -1.17
C LYS A 164 20.74 -10.13 -2.28
N TYR A 165 19.55 -9.55 -2.41
CA TYR A 165 18.56 -10.02 -3.38
C TYR A 165 18.81 -9.49 -4.80
N GLU A 166 19.46 -8.34 -4.95
CA GLU A 166 19.97 -7.86 -6.24
C GLU A 166 20.97 -8.86 -6.83
N GLU A 167 21.89 -9.36 -6.02
CA GLU A 167 22.85 -10.40 -6.43
C GLU A 167 22.13 -11.72 -6.74
N LYS A 168 21.23 -12.16 -5.85
CA LYS A 168 20.47 -13.42 -6.02
C LYS A 168 19.66 -13.45 -7.31
N PHE A 169 18.98 -12.35 -7.64
CA PHE A 169 18.13 -12.26 -8.84
C PHE A 169 18.80 -11.57 -10.01
N ARG A 170 20.13 -11.34 -9.91
CA ARG A 170 20.87 -10.54 -10.88
C ARG A 170 20.67 -11.04 -12.29
N GLN A 171 20.84 -12.34 -12.54
CA GLN A 171 20.69 -12.91 -13.87
C GLN A 171 19.24 -13.32 -14.14
N PRO A 172 18.65 -12.91 -15.27
CA PRO A 172 17.43 -13.49 -15.79
C PRO A 172 17.57 -14.99 -16.07
N GLU A 173 16.44 -15.70 -16.05
CA GLU A 173 16.39 -17.14 -16.30
C GLU A 173 15.42 -17.46 -17.45
N ALA A 174 15.80 -18.42 -18.28
CA ALA A 174 14.93 -19.09 -19.24
C ALA A 174 14.64 -20.52 -18.78
N PHE A 175 13.43 -21.00 -19.04
CA PHE A 175 12.95 -22.28 -18.52
C PHE A 175 12.73 -23.28 -19.64
N LEU A 176 13.35 -24.45 -19.52
CA LEU A 176 13.21 -25.56 -20.46
C LEU A 176 12.60 -26.76 -19.75
N LYS A 177 11.51 -27.29 -20.32
CA LYS A 177 10.92 -28.56 -19.87
C LYS A 177 11.61 -29.72 -20.59
N MET A 178 12.26 -30.59 -19.83
CA MET A 178 12.86 -31.83 -20.31
C MET A 178 12.21 -33.03 -19.63
N GLY A 179 11.21 -33.61 -20.30
CA GLY A 179 10.40 -34.68 -19.72
C GLY A 179 9.63 -34.20 -18.49
N SER A 180 9.90 -34.81 -17.33
CA SER A 180 9.32 -34.43 -16.04
C SER A 180 10.11 -33.38 -15.27
N LYS A 181 11.29 -32.96 -15.75
CA LYS A 181 12.13 -31.95 -15.09
C LYS A 181 12.03 -30.61 -15.79
N ILE A 182 12.09 -29.53 -15.01
CA ILE A 182 12.25 -28.17 -15.52
C ILE A 182 13.67 -27.70 -15.16
N MET A 183 14.37 -27.14 -16.13
CA MET A 183 15.66 -26.50 -15.92
C MET A 183 15.53 -24.99 -16.10
N ALA A 184 16.20 -24.23 -15.23
CA ALA A 184 16.38 -22.79 -15.36
C ALA A 184 17.82 -22.52 -15.81
N ILE A 185 17.97 -21.79 -16.91
CA ILE A 185 19.26 -21.42 -17.50
C ILE A 185 19.42 -19.91 -17.40
N PRO A 186 20.53 -19.39 -16.84
CA PRO A 186 20.78 -17.97 -16.82
C PRO A 186 20.90 -17.38 -18.22
N THR A 187 20.35 -16.18 -18.43
CA THR A 187 20.40 -15.48 -19.72
C THR A 187 20.89 -14.05 -19.56
N GLU A 188 21.33 -13.46 -20.67
CA GLU A 188 21.48 -12.01 -20.78
C GLU A 188 20.12 -11.32 -20.64
N PRO A 189 20.08 -10.08 -20.13
CA PRO A 189 18.85 -9.29 -20.09
C PRO A 189 18.34 -9.00 -21.51
N ALA A 190 17.02 -9.04 -21.67
CA ALA A 190 16.39 -8.67 -22.92
C ALA A 190 16.68 -7.20 -23.22
N LYS A 191 17.05 -6.90 -24.48
CA LYS A 191 17.24 -5.53 -24.93
C LYS A 191 15.96 -4.74 -24.65
N ALA A 192 16.08 -3.61 -23.96
CA ALA A 192 14.95 -2.73 -23.71
C ALA A 192 14.21 -2.49 -25.03
N ALA A 193 12.91 -2.79 -25.06
CA ALA A 193 12.08 -2.54 -26.23
C ALA A 193 12.12 -1.03 -26.52
N GLY A 194 12.94 -0.62 -27.49
CA GLY A 194 12.95 0.74 -27.97
C GLY A 194 11.53 1.09 -28.39
N LYS A 195 10.99 2.20 -27.87
CA LYS A 195 9.69 2.75 -28.32
C LYS A 195 9.68 2.76 -29.85
N GLY A 196 8.90 1.86 -30.44
CA GLY A 196 8.82 1.71 -31.88
C GLY A 196 8.44 3.05 -32.50
N LYS A 197 9.30 3.58 -33.38
CA LYS A 197 8.91 4.65 -34.28
C LYS A 197 7.74 4.12 -35.10
N THR A 198 6.56 4.68 -34.90
CA THR A 198 5.42 4.50 -35.81
C THR A 198 5.87 4.90 -37.22
N ALA A 199 5.94 3.94 -38.13
CA ALA A 199 6.09 4.22 -39.55
C ALA A 199 4.85 4.98 -40.04
N PRO A 200 5.00 5.98 -40.91
CA PRO A 200 3.84 6.67 -41.47
C PRO A 200 3.08 5.71 -42.38
N VAL A 201 1.78 5.59 -42.14
CA VAL A 201 0.85 4.90 -43.04
C VAL A 201 0.78 5.71 -44.33
N THR A 202 1.24 5.13 -45.43
CA THR A 202 1.03 5.68 -46.77
C THR A 202 -0.33 5.21 -47.26
N GLU A 203 -1.29 6.13 -47.32
CA GLU A 203 -2.59 5.95 -47.95
C GLU A 203 -2.41 5.72 -49.47
N ARG A 204 -3.11 4.73 -50.01
CA ARG A 204 -3.35 4.54 -51.46
C ARG A 204 -4.80 4.14 -51.66
#